data_AF-A0AAU4AHC4-F1
#
_entry.id   AF-A0AAU4AHC4-F1
#
_cell.length_a   1.000
_cell.length_b   1.000
_cell.length_c   1.000
_cell.angle_alpha   90.00
_cell.angle_beta   90.00
_cell.angle_gamma   90.00
#
_symmetry.space_group_name_H-M   'P 1'
#
loop_
_entity.id
_entity.type
_entity.pdbx_description
1 polymer ?
#
loop_
_entity_poly.entity_id
_entity_poly.type
_entity_poly.pdbx_seq_one_letter_code
_entity_poly.pdbx_strand_id
1 'polypeptide(L)'
;MPLKTPRARALTLWGLAVALLAFTGLCFCQGKTPALYPESSWGPWRSETIDGWSAFVRVNSWTHAAQADLHYGKAEDLSLNAYGETVHGDTVMERMVFTLTPDGRLTAKQR
;
A
#
# COMPACT_ATOMS: atom_id res chain seq x y z
N MET A 1 27.54 -7.52 -45.93
CA MET A 1 26.74 -7.10 -44.76
C MET A 1 25.81 -8.25 -44.36
N PRO A 2 26.07 -9.02 -43.30
CA PRO A 2 25.15 -10.10 -42.93
C PRO A 2 23.98 -9.53 -42.12
N LEU A 3 22.75 -9.86 -42.55
CA LEU A 3 21.52 -9.53 -41.85
C LEU A 3 21.59 -10.09 -40.41
N LYS A 4 21.61 -9.19 -39.42
CA LYS A 4 21.44 -9.56 -38.01
C LYS A 4 20.02 -10.10 -37.80
N THR A 5 19.99 -11.42 -37.72
CA THR A 5 18.93 -12.36 -37.37
C THR A 5 17.80 -11.78 -36.50
N PRO A 6 16.55 -11.72 -36.99
CA PRO A 6 15.39 -11.22 -36.22
C PRO A 6 15.09 -12.07 -34.97
N ARG A 7 15.52 -13.34 -34.95
CA ARG A 7 15.39 -14.25 -33.81
C ARG A 7 16.18 -13.82 -32.57
N ALA A 8 17.36 -13.22 -32.74
CA ALA A 8 18.14 -12.74 -31.61
C ALA A 8 17.44 -11.56 -30.91
N ARG A 9 16.85 -10.65 -31.70
CA ARG A 9 16.03 -9.54 -31.20
C ARG A 9 14.79 -10.02 -30.46
N ALA A 10 14.10 -11.02 -31.00
CA ALA A 10 12.92 -11.62 -30.36
C ALA A 10 13.25 -12.25 -29.00
N LEU A 11 14.37 -12.98 -28.88
CA LEU A 11 14.80 -13.57 -27.61
C LEU A 11 15.17 -12.50 -26.56
N THR A 12 15.86 -11.42 -26.96
CA THR A 12 16.12 -10.30 -26.04
C THR A 12 14.83 -9.61 -25.59
N LEU A 13 13.85 -9.43 -26.49
CA LEU A 13 12.57 -8.81 -26.13
C LEU A 13 11.77 -9.70 -25.16
N TRP A 14 11.78 -11.02 -25.37
CA TRP A 14 11.17 -11.97 -24.44
C TRP A 14 11.86 -11.97 -23.08
N GLY A 15 13.19 -12.00 -23.04
CA GLY A 15 13.94 -11.91 -21.79
C GLY A 15 13.64 -10.62 -21.03
N LEU A 16 13.53 -9.49 -21.74
CA LEU A 16 13.19 -8.21 -21.15
C LEU A 16 11.75 -8.17 -20.62
N ALA A 17 10.80 -8.76 -21.35
CA ALA A 17 9.41 -8.87 -20.92
C ALA A 17 9.27 -9.73 -19.65
N VAL A 18 9.97 -10.88 -19.58
CA VAL A 18 9.98 -11.74 -18.39
C VAL A 18 10.63 -11.02 -17.19
N ALA A 19 11.74 -10.32 -17.41
CA ALA A 19 12.40 -9.54 -16.36
C ALA A 19 11.49 -8.41 -15.83
N LEU A 20 10.78 -7.71 -16.73
CA LEU A 20 9.79 -6.71 -16.34
C LEU A 20 8.66 -7.34 -15.52
N LEU A 21 8.06 -8.46 -15.96
CA LEU A 21 7.01 -9.13 -15.20
C LEU A 21 7.49 -9.57 -13.80
N ALA A 22 8.70 -10.12 -13.70
CA ALA A 22 9.28 -10.49 -12.41
C ALA A 22 9.52 -9.27 -11.53
N PHE A 23 10.02 -8.17 -12.09
CA PHE A 23 10.24 -6.92 -11.37
C PHE A 23 8.92 -6.30 -10.90
N THR A 24 7.90 -6.28 -11.74
CA THR A 24 6.56 -5.80 -11.36
C THR A 24 5.98 -6.67 -10.26
N GLY A 25 6.07 -8.00 -10.38
CA GLY A 25 5.66 -8.95 -9.33
C GLY A 25 6.37 -8.68 -8.00
N LEU A 26 7.68 -8.43 -8.02
CA LEU A 26 8.47 -8.01 -6.85
C LEU A 26 7.96 -6.69 -6.26
N CYS A 27 7.68 -5.68 -7.07
CA CYS A 27 7.12 -4.41 -6.61
C CYS A 27 5.74 -4.60 -5.94
N PHE A 28 4.90 -5.48 -6.50
CA PHE A 28 3.61 -5.85 -5.92
C PHE A 28 3.76 -6.57 -4.58
N CYS A 29 4.66 -7.55 -4.49
CA CYS A 29 4.95 -8.27 -3.24
C CYS A 29 5.55 -7.34 -2.17
N GLN A 30 6.28 -6.30 -2.58
CA GLN A 30 6.88 -5.30 -1.68
C GLN A 30 5.89 -4.22 -1.20
N GLY A 31 4.61 -4.25 -1.56
CA GLY A 31 3.64 -3.28 -1.04
C GLY A 31 3.64 -1.92 -1.76
N LYS A 32 4.49 -1.69 -2.77
CA LYS A 32 4.82 -0.33 -3.24
C LYS A 32 3.78 0.33 -4.16
N THR A 33 2.67 -0.34 -4.46
CA THR A 33 1.64 0.15 -5.39
C THR A 33 0.23 -0.08 -4.85
N PRO A 34 -0.20 0.75 -3.91
CA PRO A 34 -1.38 0.46 -3.09
C PRO A 34 -2.73 0.70 -3.74
N ALA A 35 -2.80 1.70 -4.62
CA ALA A 35 -3.97 1.97 -5.45
C ALA A 35 -4.22 0.87 -6.50
N LEU A 36 -3.31 -0.10 -6.63
CA LEU A 36 -3.41 -1.19 -7.59
C LEU A 36 -3.91 -2.50 -6.97
N TYR A 37 -4.10 -2.56 -5.64
CA TYR A 37 -4.61 -3.78 -5.02
C TYR A 37 -6.11 -3.95 -5.29
N PRO A 38 -6.55 -5.11 -5.80
CA PRO A 38 -7.97 -5.35 -6.00
C PRO A 38 -8.70 -5.36 -4.67
N GLU A 39 -9.91 -4.79 -4.66
CA GLU A 39 -10.73 -4.63 -3.45
C GLU A 39 -10.97 -5.95 -2.71
N SER A 40 -11.08 -7.06 -3.44
CA SER A 40 -11.27 -8.41 -2.87
C SER A 40 -10.08 -8.95 -2.08
N SER A 41 -8.89 -8.36 -2.20
CA SER A 41 -7.70 -8.78 -1.44
C SER A 41 -7.65 -8.17 -0.03
N TRP A 42 -8.49 -7.16 0.23
CA TRP A 42 -8.60 -6.50 1.51
C TRP A 42 -9.51 -7.27 2.47
N GLY A 43 -9.11 -7.31 3.73
CA GLY A 43 -9.93 -7.82 4.82
C GLY A 43 -11.09 -6.88 5.16
N PRO A 44 -12.00 -7.34 6.04
CA PRO A 44 -13.10 -6.50 6.50
C PRO A 44 -12.59 -5.27 7.24
N TRP A 45 -13.31 -4.16 7.09
CA TRP A 45 -13.10 -2.97 7.91
C TRP A 45 -13.38 -3.28 9.38
N ARG A 46 -12.48 -2.82 10.25
CA ARG A 46 -12.61 -2.87 11.70
C ARG A 46 -12.72 -1.44 12.21
N SER A 47 -13.76 -1.15 12.95
CA SER A 47 -13.93 0.16 13.58
C SER A 47 -13.26 0.18 14.94
N GLU A 48 -12.53 1.23 15.22
CA GLU A 48 -11.95 1.52 16.53
C GLU A 48 -12.06 3.02 16.85
N THR A 49 -11.92 3.37 18.12
CA THR A 49 -11.94 4.77 18.55
C THR A 49 -10.60 5.10 19.18
N ILE A 50 -9.93 6.13 18.66
CA ILE A 50 -8.59 6.55 19.11
C ILE A 50 -8.63 8.04 19.38
N ASP A 51 -8.39 8.44 20.63
CA ASP A 51 -8.33 9.84 21.07
C ASP A 51 -9.51 10.71 20.57
N GLY A 52 -10.72 10.15 20.56
CA GLY A 52 -11.95 10.82 20.12
C GLY A 52 -12.25 10.74 18.62
N TRP A 53 -11.34 10.16 17.83
CA TRP A 53 -11.52 9.90 16.41
C TRP A 53 -12.18 8.54 16.20
N SER A 54 -13.11 8.47 15.25
CA SER A 54 -13.61 7.20 14.72
C SER A 54 -12.66 6.73 13.63
N ALA A 55 -11.99 5.60 13.83
CA ALA A 55 -11.07 5.03 12.87
C ALA A 55 -11.66 3.74 12.29
N PHE A 56 -11.54 3.56 10.98
CA PHE A 56 -11.84 2.34 10.28
C PHE A 56 -10.55 1.82 9.68
N VAL A 57 -10.09 0.65 10.10
CA VAL A 57 -8.84 0.06 9.64
C VAL A 57 -9.11 -1.27 8.97
N ARG A 58 -8.45 -1.50 7.85
CA ARG A 58 -8.42 -2.80 7.18
C ARG A 58 -7.00 -3.15 6.78
N VAL A 59 -6.75 -4.45 6.69
CA VAL A 59 -5.46 -5.00 6.27
C VAL A 59 -5.63 -5.77 4.99
N ASN A 60 -4.63 -5.74 4.13
CA ASN A 60 -4.57 -6.59 2.97
C ASN A 60 -4.15 -8.00 3.41
N SER A 61 -4.89 -9.02 2.97
CA SER A 61 -4.61 -10.41 3.39
C SER A 61 -3.45 -11.05 2.62
N TRP A 62 -3.10 -10.51 1.45
CA TRP A 62 -2.11 -11.08 0.53
C TRP A 62 -0.76 -10.36 0.62
N THR A 63 -0.74 -9.17 1.18
CA THR A 63 0.44 -8.30 1.27
C THR A 63 0.52 -7.65 2.65
N HIS A 64 1.71 -7.24 3.09
CA HIS A 64 1.83 -6.41 4.29
C HIS A 64 1.41 -4.99 3.94
N ALA A 65 0.12 -4.72 4.04
CA ALA A 65 -0.45 -3.41 3.77
C ALA A 65 -1.69 -3.17 4.63
N ALA A 66 -1.87 -1.92 5.04
CA ALA A 66 -3.03 -1.47 5.80
C ALA A 66 -3.54 -0.14 5.27
N GLN A 67 -4.84 0.06 5.42
CA GLN A 67 -5.53 1.32 5.15
C GLN A 67 -6.33 1.70 6.38
N ALA A 68 -6.30 2.98 6.72
CA ALA A 68 -7.08 3.56 7.80
C ALA A 68 -7.83 4.79 7.32
N ASP A 69 -9.13 4.85 7.57
CA ASP A 69 -9.95 6.04 7.38
C ASP A 69 -10.36 6.56 8.77
N LEU A 70 -9.95 7.80 9.06
CA LEU A 70 -10.15 8.49 10.33
C LEU A 70 -11.18 9.59 10.14
N HIS A 71 -12.11 9.68 11.09
CA HIS A 71 -13.18 10.67 11.10
C HIS A 71 -13.24 11.36 12.46
N TYR A 72 -13.23 12.70 12.45
CA TYR A 72 -13.51 13.52 13.62
C TYR A 72 -14.75 14.38 13.41
N GLY A 73 -15.73 14.17 14.30
CA GLY A 73 -17.04 14.82 14.18
C GLY A 73 -17.73 14.50 12.84
N LYS A 74 -18.15 15.54 12.12
CA LYS A 74 -18.85 15.43 10.83
C LYS A 74 -18.06 15.99 9.63
N ALA A 75 -16.83 16.45 9.86
CA ALA A 75 -16.16 17.33 8.89
C ALA A 75 -14.71 16.96 8.59
N GLU A 76 -14.05 16.20 9.46
CA GLU A 76 -12.63 15.90 9.30
C GLU A 76 -12.46 14.43 8.94
N ASP A 77 -12.12 14.20 7.68
CA ASP A 77 -11.83 12.89 7.13
C ASP A 77 -10.36 12.82 6.73
N LEU A 78 -9.70 11.75 7.10
CA LEU A 78 -8.28 11.55 6.86
C LEU A 78 -8.03 10.08 6.50
N SER A 79 -7.40 9.83 5.37
CA SER A 79 -7.01 8.47 4.98
C SER A 79 -5.50 8.31 5.12
N LEU A 80 -5.10 7.27 5.84
CA LEU A 80 -3.71 6.81 5.91
C LEU A 80 -3.60 5.48 5.22
N ASN A 81 -2.42 5.24 4.71
CA ASN A 81 -2.07 3.93 4.22
C ASN A 81 -0.63 3.58 4.56
N ALA A 82 -0.39 2.32 4.87
CA ALA A 82 0.91 1.78 5.25
C ALA A 82 1.20 0.52 4.44
N TYR A 83 2.46 0.33 4.03
CA TYR A 83 2.82 -0.69 3.05
C TYR A 83 4.18 -1.35 3.28
N GLY A 84 4.33 -2.57 2.77
CA GLY A 84 5.56 -3.36 2.91
C GLY A 84 5.84 -3.72 4.37
N GLU A 85 7.09 -4.06 4.69
CA GLU A 85 7.47 -4.40 6.06
C GLU A 85 7.78 -3.17 6.93
N THR A 86 8.10 -2.02 6.32
CA THR A 86 8.72 -0.90 7.05
C THR A 86 8.13 0.48 6.74
N VAL A 87 7.18 0.61 5.80
CA VAL A 87 6.62 1.94 5.46
C VAL A 87 5.38 2.18 6.30
N HIS A 88 5.56 2.99 7.35
CA HIS A 88 4.46 3.52 8.14
C HIS A 88 3.76 4.64 7.38
N GLY A 89 2.43 4.69 7.48
CA GLY A 89 1.67 5.86 7.10
C GLY A 89 1.67 6.81 8.28
N ASP A 90 2.27 8.00 8.13
CA ASP A 90 2.21 9.05 9.13
C ASP A 90 1.48 10.26 8.55
N THR A 91 0.56 10.83 9.32
CA THR A 91 -0.05 12.11 8.96
C THR A 91 -0.27 12.95 10.21
N VAL A 92 -0.19 14.26 10.02
CA VAL A 92 -0.34 15.24 11.09
C VAL A 92 -1.60 16.03 10.82
N MET A 93 -2.55 15.96 11.75
CA MET A 93 -3.75 16.80 11.74
C MET A 93 -3.80 17.57 13.05
N GLU A 94 -3.85 18.90 12.96
CA GLU A 94 -3.75 19.80 14.11
C GLU A 94 -2.52 19.53 15.00
N ARG A 95 -2.74 18.94 16.19
CA ARG A 95 -1.70 18.54 17.18
C ARG A 95 -1.57 17.02 17.31
N MET A 96 -2.25 16.24 16.46
CA MET A 96 -2.24 14.80 16.50
C MET A 96 -1.38 14.25 15.36
N VAL A 97 -0.50 13.32 15.70
CA VAL A 97 0.25 12.50 14.75
C VAL A 97 -0.39 11.12 14.76
N PHE A 98 -0.96 10.73 13.63
CA PHE A 98 -1.47 9.39 13.43
C PHE A 98 -0.42 8.55 12.71
N THR A 99 -0.14 7.37 13.24
CA THR A 99 0.80 6.40 12.68
C THR A 99 0.06 5.10 12.44
N LEU A 100 0.03 4.65 11.19
CA LEU A 100 -0.48 3.36 10.76
C LEU A 100 0.67 2.43 10.39
N THR A 101 0.67 1.21 10.93
CA THR A 101 1.60 0.16 10.55
C THR A 101 1.02 -0.76 9.47
N PRO A 102 1.86 -1.44 8.68
CA PRO A 102 1.38 -2.35 7.62
C PRO A 102 0.57 -3.56 8.10
N ASP A 103 0.67 -3.94 9.38
CA ASP A 103 -0.15 -4.96 10.04
C ASP A 103 -1.49 -4.41 10.58
N GLY A 104 -1.78 -3.12 10.35
CA GLY A 104 -3.04 -2.49 10.71
C GLY A 104 -3.11 -1.97 12.14
N ARG A 105 -1.97 -1.75 12.80
CA ARG A 105 -1.95 -1.07 14.10
C ARG A 105 -1.96 0.44 13.85
N LEU A 106 -3.04 1.08 14.27
CA LEU A 106 -3.18 2.52 14.27
C LEU A 106 -2.87 3.09 15.66
N THR A 107 -2.12 4.18 15.70
CA THR A 107 -1.82 4.90 16.94
C THR A 107 -1.94 6.40 16.70
N ALA A 108 -2.37 7.13 17.73
CA ALA A 108 -2.36 8.59 17.74
C ALA A 108 -1.45 9.09 18.87
N LYS A 109 -0.76 10.20 18.62
CA LYS A 109 0.04 10.89 19.64
C LYS A 109 -0.15 12.39 19.51
N GLN A 110 -0.41 13.03 20.63
CA GLN A 110 -0.41 14.48 20.71
C GLN A 110 1.03 15.01 20.67
N ARG A 111 1.29 16.05 19.88
CA ARG A 111 2.57 16.75 19.77
C ARG A 111 2.69 17.89 20.76
#